data_AF-A0A6A4Z7K5-F1
#
_entry.id   AF-A0A6A4Z7K5-F1
#
_cell.length_a   1.000
_cell.length_b   1.000
_cell.length_c   1.000
_cell.angle_alpha   90.00
_cell.angle_beta   90.00
_cell.angle_gamma   90.00
#
_symmetry.space_group_name_H-M   'P 1'
#
loop_
_entity.id
_entity.type
_entity.pdbx_description
1 polymer ?
#
loop_
_entity_poly.entity_id
_entity_poly.type
_entity_poly.pdbx_seq_one_letter_code
_entity_poly.pdbx_strand_id
1 'polypeptide(L)'
;MLPNLTCIIIGDETPFPVENTGDNTAMTLRRKVRNAMPTTIRCDANCVEVYPAVKDSQWMTMDEYVAMIQRCRSSTLASVMAGFHEMDHFDLVNDVLGTNLPPHTYLHVLVVIPTSEALLRKSLGDRGGLQRLSFSLHEQRRLTLMGVVVGEGNAFEISICRDETIHVLKDVIKMLKPNTMQCDVDHMQLYLGFKDGNWLTMAEYGEVVQGRSSGTLASVMAGFRLLQPFDHVGDALGALQTPKNRIHVLVVLPPSTVQPHDRADP
;
A
#
# COMPACT_ATOMS: atom_id res chain seq x y z
N MET A 1 -20.48 -5.16 -21.54
CA MET A 1 -19.55 -5.76 -20.56
C MET A 1 -18.15 -5.51 -21.06
N LEU A 2 -17.26 -5.00 -20.20
CA LEU A 2 -15.84 -4.95 -20.51
C LEU A 2 -15.24 -6.36 -20.40
N PRO A 3 -14.23 -6.70 -21.21
CA PRO A 3 -13.59 -8.00 -21.12
C PRO A 3 -12.76 -8.10 -19.84
N ASN A 4 -12.63 -9.33 -19.31
CA ASN A 4 -11.75 -9.60 -18.18
C ASN A 4 -10.27 -9.31 -18.56
N LEU A 5 -9.51 -8.83 -17.59
CA LEU A 5 -8.08 -8.64 -17.73
C LEU A 5 -7.38 -10.00 -17.59
N THR A 6 -6.35 -10.23 -18.40
CA THR A 6 -5.50 -11.41 -18.36
C THR A 6 -4.25 -10.98 -17.60
N CYS A 7 -4.18 -11.31 -16.33
CA CYS A 7 -3.10 -10.91 -15.44
C CYS A 7 -2.09 -12.04 -15.28
N ILE A 8 -0.81 -11.72 -15.09
CA ILE A 8 0.20 -12.70 -14.72
C ILE A 8 1.10 -12.15 -13.61
N ILE A 9 1.38 -12.98 -12.60
CA ILE A 9 2.37 -12.65 -11.57
C ILE A 9 3.76 -12.90 -12.15
N ILE A 10 4.65 -11.92 -12.04
CA ILE A 10 6.03 -12.08 -12.48
C ILE A 10 6.69 -13.23 -11.71
N GLY A 11 7.21 -14.20 -12.45
CA GLY A 11 7.79 -15.44 -11.92
C GLY A 11 6.82 -16.60 -11.81
N ASP A 12 5.55 -16.37 -12.13
CA ASP A 12 4.56 -17.42 -12.32
C ASP A 12 4.49 -17.82 -13.81
N GLU A 13 3.89 -18.98 -14.08
CA GLU A 13 3.78 -19.59 -15.39
C GLU A 13 2.35 -19.55 -15.94
N THR A 14 1.37 -19.28 -15.07
CA THR A 14 -0.06 -19.35 -15.43
C THR A 14 -0.73 -17.97 -15.32
N PRO A 15 -1.17 -17.37 -16.44
CA PRO A 15 -2.04 -16.20 -16.39
C PRO A 15 -3.40 -16.54 -15.77
N PHE A 16 -4.03 -15.55 -15.13
CA PHE A 16 -5.33 -15.68 -14.50
C PHE A 16 -6.25 -14.50 -14.85
N PRO A 17 -7.56 -14.73 -14.96
CA PRO A 17 -8.51 -13.67 -15.29
C PRO A 17 -8.82 -12.80 -14.06
N VAL A 18 -8.96 -11.50 -14.27
CA VAL A 18 -9.46 -10.54 -13.28
C VAL A 18 -10.58 -9.72 -13.87
N GLU A 19 -11.67 -9.56 -13.13
CA GLU A 19 -12.86 -8.83 -13.61
C GLU A 19 -12.58 -7.34 -13.83
N ASN A 20 -12.82 -6.87 -15.07
CA ASN A 20 -12.75 -5.46 -15.40
C ASN A 20 -14.12 -4.78 -15.33
N THR A 21 -14.26 -3.81 -14.43
CA THR A 21 -15.41 -2.92 -14.37
C THR A 21 -14.99 -1.53 -14.86
N GLY A 22 -15.92 -0.78 -15.45
CA GLY A 22 -15.64 0.49 -16.16
C GLY A 22 -14.98 1.58 -15.31
N ASP A 23 -15.09 1.43 -13.99
CA ASP A 23 -14.72 2.35 -12.93
C ASP A 23 -13.54 1.85 -12.08
N ASN A 24 -12.89 0.75 -12.48
CA ASN A 24 -11.75 0.21 -11.74
C ASN A 24 -10.60 1.23 -11.69
N THR A 25 -10.22 1.64 -10.49
CA THR A 25 -8.90 2.24 -10.24
C THR A 25 -7.81 1.18 -10.15
N ALA A 26 -6.55 1.55 -10.31
CA ALA A 26 -5.42 0.62 -10.13
C ALA A 26 -5.42 0.01 -8.71
N MET A 27 -5.76 0.77 -7.68
CA MET A 27 -5.93 0.24 -6.31
C MET A 27 -7.02 -0.85 -6.24
N THR A 28 -8.15 -0.62 -6.91
CA THR A 28 -9.23 -1.60 -6.98
C THR A 28 -8.78 -2.86 -7.72
N LEU A 29 -8.00 -2.70 -8.79
CA LEU A 29 -7.39 -3.80 -9.52
C LEU A 29 -6.39 -4.59 -8.66
N ARG A 30 -5.50 -3.92 -7.92
CA ARG A 30 -4.56 -4.57 -6.98
C ARG A 30 -5.30 -5.45 -5.97
N ARG A 31 -6.42 -4.97 -5.41
CA ARG A 31 -7.29 -5.75 -4.51
C ARG A 31 -7.93 -6.94 -5.20
N LYS A 32 -8.45 -6.76 -6.42
CA LYS A 32 -9.04 -7.85 -7.22
C LYS A 32 -8.01 -8.93 -7.57
N VAL A 33 -6.80 -8.54 -7.95
CA VAL A 33 -5.66 -9.43 -8.20
C VAL A 33 -5.32 -10.26 -6.97
N ARG A 34 -5.16 -9.62 -5.80
CA ARG A 34 -4.92 -10.32 -4.52
C ARG A 34 -6.02 -11.33 -4.22
N ASN A 35 -7.29 -10.93 -4.39
CA ASN A 35 -8.44 -11.78 -4.11
C ASN A 35 -8.57 -12.96 -5.08
N ALA A 36 -8.11 -12.80 -6.33
CA ALA A 36 -8.08 -13.88 -7.31
C ALA A 36 -7.00 -14.93 -7.00
N MET A 37 -5.90 -14.52 -6.35
CA MET A 37 -4.74 -15.38 -6.06
C MET A 37 -4.34 -15.37 -4.57
N PRO A 38 -5.25 -15.72 -3.63
CA PRO A 38 -5.03 -15.53 -2.18
C PRO A 38 -3.95 -16.46 -1.59
N THR A 39 -3.66 -17.59 -2.24
CA THR A 39 -2.64 -18.54 -1.78
C THR A 39 -1.22 -18.11 -2.17
N THR A 40 -1.09 -17.41 -3.30
CA THR A 40 0.16 -16.90 -3.87
C THR A 40 0.46 -15.48 -3.36
N ILE A 41 -0.54 -14.59 -3.38
CA ILE A 41 -0.43 -13.20 -2.95
C ILE A 41 -0.87 -13.10 -1.49
N ARG A 42 0.09 -13.30 -0.58
CA ARG A 42 -0.15 -13.23 0.88
C ARG A 42 0.09 -11.84 1.47
N CYS A 43 0.66 -10.93 0.68
CA CYS A 43 0.84 -9.55 1.08
C CYS A 43 -0.47 -8.76 0.92
N ASP A 44 -0.49 -7.58 1.53
CA ASP A 44 -1.58 -6.64 1.31
C ASP A 44 -1.61 -6.18 -0.16
N ALA A 45 -2.79 -5.77 -0.65
CA ALA A 45 -2.97 -5.29 -2.02
C ALA A 45 -2.10 -4.06 -2.32
N ASN A 46 -1.77 -3.24 -1.33
CA ASN A 46 -0.88 -2.10 -1.49
C ASN A 46 0.57 -2.50 -1.76
N CYS A 47 0.92 -3.77 -1.55
CA CYS A 47 2.23 -4.31 -1.89
C CYS A 47 2.25 -4.98 -3.27
N VAL A 48 1.13 -4.91 -4.00
CA VAL A 48 1.00 -5.46 -5.34
C VAL A 48 1.16 -4.31 -6.31
N GLU A 49 2.17 -4.38 -7.16
CA GLU A 49 2.34 -3.42 -8.25
C GLU A 49 1.68 -4.02 -9.50
N VAL A 50 0.99 -3.17 -10.26
CA VAL A 50 0.32 -3.57 -11.50
C VAL A 50 0.81 -2.67 -12.63
N TYR A 51 1.20 -3.30 -13.73
CA TYR A 51 1.73 -2.63 -14.91
C TYR A 51 0.90 -3.04 -16.11
N PRO A 52 0.60 -2.13 -17.05
CA PRO A 52 0.15 -2.52 -18.38
C PRO A 52 1.16 -3.48 -18.97
N ALA A 53 0.70 -4.59 -19.52
CA ALA A 53 1.55 -5.51 -20.27
C ALA A 53 1.81 -4.97 -21.69
N VAL A 54 2.17 -3.69 -21.78
CA VAL A 54 2.47 -2.96 -23.00
C VAL A 54 3.93 -2.55 -22.95
N LYS A 55 4.69 -2.94 -23.97
CA LYS A 55 6.08 -2.56 -24.15
C LYS A 55 6.29 -2.05 -25.57
N ASP A 56 6.97 -0.92 -25.72
CA ASP A 56 7.23 -0.30 -27.03
C ASP A 56 5.94 -0.15 -27.87
N SER A 57 4.84 0.24 -27.20
CA SER A 57 3.49 0.37 -27.76
C SER A 57 2.85 -0.92 -28.30
N GLN A 58 3.34 -2.09 -27.89
CA GLN A 58 2.78 -3.39 -28.26
C GLN A 58 2.36 -4.20 -27.03
N TRP A 59 1.25 -4.91 -27.14
CA TRP A 59 0.77 -5.82 -26.11
C TRP A 59 1.60 -7.08 -26.06
N MET A 60 1.95 -7.51 -24.85
CA MET A 60 2.80 -8.65 -24.61
C MET A 60 2.04 -9.96 -24.76
N THR A 61 2.64 -10.91 -25.46
CA THR A 61 2.22 -12.31 -25.53
C THR A 61 2.87 -13.15 -24.43
N MET A 62 2.39 -14.38 -24.23
CA MET A 62 3.02 -15.30 -23.28
C MET A 62 4.47 -15.65 -23.66
N ASP A 63 4.77 -15.80 -24.96
CA ASP A 63 6.13 -16.11 -25.43
C ASP A 63 7.11 -14.96 -25.15
N GLU A 64 6.65 -13.71 -25.33
CA GLU A 64 7.44 -12.53 -25.01
C GLU A 64 7.64 -12.37 -23.50
N TYR A 65 6.63 -12.69 -22.69
CA TYR A 65 6.77 -12.76 -21.24
C TYR A 65 7.83 -13.80 -20.83
N VAL A 66 7.79 -15.00 -21.41
CA VAL A 66 8.78 -16.05 -21.14
C VAL A 66 10.19 -15.58 -21.53
N ALA A 67 10.34 -14.97 -22.71
CA ALA A 67 11.61 -14.39 -23.14
C ALA A 67 12.09 -13.26 -22.20
N MET A 68 11.16 -12.44 -21.70
CA MET A 68 11.44 -11.38 -20.73
C MET A 68 11.97 -11.96 -19.42
N ILE A 69 11.28 -12.92 -18.80
CA ILE A 69 11.72 -13.50 -17.51
C ILE A 69 13.00 -14.32 -17.63
N GLN A 70 13.29 -14.91 -18.80
CA GLN A 70 14.57 -15.59 -19.06
C GLN A 70 15.77 -14.64 -18.96
N ARG A 71 15.60 -13.34 -19.26
CA ARG A 71 16.65 -12.33 -19.11
C ARG A 71 17.01 -12.08 -17.65
N CYS A 72 16.13 -12.42 -16.70
CA CYS A 72 16.44 -12.36 -15.26
C CYS A 72 17.53 -13.37 -14.85
N ARG A 73 17.95 -14.31 -15.73
CA ARG A 73 19.14 -15.15 -15.49
C ARG A 73 20.44 -14.36 -15.45
N SER A 74 20.49 -13.22 -16.14
CA SER A 74 21.69 -12.37 -16.27
C SER A 74 21.46 -10.91 -15.88
N SER A 75 20.23 -10.56 -15.47
CA SER A 75 19.80 -9.19 -15.13
C SER A 75 18.94 -9.20 -13.86
N THR A 76 18.72 -8.04 -13.25
CA THR A 76 17.79 -7.90 -12.11
C THR A 76 16.35 -7.72 -12.61
N LEU A 77 15.37 -8.00 -11.75
CA LEU A 77 13.96 -7.76 -12.07
C LEU A 77 13.72 -6.28 -12.41
N ALA A 78 14.29 -5.37 -11.62
CA ALA A 78 14.20 -3.93 -11.88
C ALA A 78 14.71 -3.53 -13.27
N SER A 79 15.83 -4.12 -13.73
CA SER A 79 16.36 -3.85 -15.07
C SER A 79 15.48 -4.43 -16.19
N VAL A 80 14.81 -5.56 -15.95
CA VAL A 80 13.91 -6.17 -16.93
C VAL A 80 12.59 -5.41 -17.03
N MET A 81 12.10 -4.91 -15.89
CA MET A 81 10.92 -4.05 -15.79
C MET A 81 11.19 -2.60 -16.24
N ALA A 82 12.45 -2.23 -16.48
CA ALA A 82 12.79 -0.90 -17.00
C ALA A 82 12.13 -0.69 -18.38
N GLY A 83 11.21 0.27 -18.45
CA GLY A 83 10.40 0.57 -19.64
C GLY A 83 8.92 0.23 -19.50
N PHE A 84 8.52 -0.47 -18.43
CA PHE A 84 7.12 -0.55 -18.03
C PHE A 84 6.79 0.61 -17.10
N HIS A 85 5.57 1.13 -17.23
CA HIS A 85 5.05 2.17 -16.35
C HIS A 85 4.09 1.54 -15.35
N GLU A 86 4.37 1.70 -14.06
CA GLU A 86 3.45 1.25 -13.01
C GLU A 86 2.18 2.10 -13.06
N MET A 87 1.01 1.50 -12.83
CA MET A 87 -0.23 2.26 -12.66
C MET A 87 -0.26 2.88 -11.27
N ASP A 88 -0.46 4.19 -11.20
CA ASP A 88 -0.67 4.91 -9.95
C ASP A 88 -2.02 4.55 -9.34
N HIS A 89 -2.15 4.66 -8.02
CA HIS A 89 -3.32 4.17 -7.28
C HIS A 89 -4.68 4.68 -7.76
N PHE A 90 -4.72 5.93 -8.22
CA PHE A 90 -5.93 6.59 -8.69
C PHE A 90 -6.16 6.46 -10.19
N ASP A 91 -5.20 5.90 -10.92
CA ASP A 91 -5.35 5.71 -12.35
C ASP A 91 -6.57 4.85 -12.63
N LEU A 92 -7.42 5.33 -13.52
CA LEU A 92 -8.49 4.53 -14.07
C LEU A 92 -7.87 3.51 -15.02
N VAL A 93 -8.11 2.23 -14.74
CA VAL A 93 -7.53 1.13 -15.50
C VAL A 93 -7.83 1.24 -17.00
N ASN A 94 -9.03 1.73 -17.35
CA ASN A 94 -9.43 1.89 -18.74
C ASN A 94 -8.80 3.11 -19.42
N ASP A 95 -8.35 4.12 -18.66
CA ASP A 95 -7.61 5.26 -19.22
C ASP A 95 -6.17 4.84 -19.55
N VAL A 96 -5.58 3.98 -18.71
CA VAL A 96 -4.21 3.48 -18.91
C VAL A 96 -4.15 2.38 -19.97
N LEU A 97 -5.03 1.38 -19.87
CA LEU A 97 -5.04 0.24 -20.79
C LEU A 97 -5.77 0.54 -22.11
N GLY A 98 -6.58 1.59 -22.13
CA GLY A 98 -7.52 1.87 -23.21
C GLY A 98 -8.77 0.97 -23.17
N THR A 99 -9.76 1.32 -23.99
CA THR A 99 -11.05 0.61 -24.07
C THR A 99 -11.04 -0.56 -25.05
N ASN A 100 -10.05 -0.62 -25.94
CA ASN A 100 -9.89 -1.68 -26.95
C ASN A 100 -8.78 -2.65 -26.53
N LEU A 101 -9.06 -3.44 -25.51
CA LEU A 101 -8.14 -4.47 -25.04
C LEU A 101 -7.92 -5.55 -26.11
N PRO A 102 -6.69 -6.09 -26.25
CA PRO A 102 -6.43 -7.19 -27.15
C PRO A 102 -7.17 -8.46 -26.68
N PRO A 103 -7.20 -9.52 -27.52
CA PRO A 103 -7.79 -10.80 -27.12
C PRO A 103 -7.06 -11.41 -25.92
N HIS A 104 -7.71 -12.34 -25.21
CA HIS A 104 -7.15 -13.04 -24.04
C HIS A 104 -5.88 -13.87 -24.30
N THR A 105 -5.44 -14.00 -25.56
CA THR A 105 -4.13 -14.57 -25.93
C THR A 105 -2.96 -13.65 -25.59
N TYR A 106 -3.25 -12.37 -25.33
CA TYR A 106 -2.29 -11.39 -24.84
C TYR A 106 -2.44 -11.22 -23.33
N LEU A 107 -1.33 -10.86 -22.70
CA LEU A 107 -1.32 -10.39 -21.32
C LEU A 107 -1.84 -8.95 -21.31
N HIS A 108 -2.66 -8.64 -20.33
CA HIS A 108 -3.18 -7.29 -20.09
C HIS A 108 -2.41 -6.59 -18.98
N VAL A 109 -2.08 -7.31 -17.92
CA VAL A 109 -1.46 -6.75 -16.71
C VAL A 109 -0.33 -7.65 -16.23
N LEU A 110 0.84 -7.06 -16.02
CA LEU A 110 1.93 -7.68 -15.29
C LEU A 110 1.79 -7.33 -13.80
N VAL A 111 1.85 -8.32 -12.95
CA VAL A 111 1.69 -8.18 -11.50
C VAL A 111 3.03 -8.46 -10.83
N VAL A 112 3.59 -7.48 -10.14
CA VAL A 112 4.79 -7.66 -9.32
C VAL A 112 4.37 -7.70 -7.87
N ILE A 113 4.80 -8.75 -7.16
CA ILE A 113 4.59 -8.90 -5.71
C ILE A 113 5.96 -9.00 -5.01
N PRO A 114 6.04 -8.82 -3.68
CA PRO A 114 7.32 -8.84 -2.97
C PRO A 114 8.08 -10.16 -3.15
N THR A 115 7.36 -11.26 -3.35
CA THR A 115 7.96 -12.59 -3.57
C THR A 115 8.26 -12.92 -5.04
N SER A 116 8.00 -12.02 -6.00
CA SER A 116 8.20 -12.27 -7.44
C SER A 116 9.63 -12.69 -7.78
N GLU A 117 10.65 -12.13 -7.14
CA GLU A 117 12.03 -12.58 -7.37
C GLU A 117 12.27 -14.03 -6.92
N ALA A 118 11.66 -14.44 -5.81
CA ALA A 118 11.75 -15.82 -5.33
C ALA A 118 10.98 -16.79 -6.26
N LEU A 119 9.82 -16.36 -6.77
CA LEU A 119 9.05 -17.11 -7.77
C LEU A 119 9.84 -17.27 -9.07
N LEU A 120 10.45 -16.19 -9.56
CA LEU A 120 11.30 -16.19 -10.75
C LEU A 120 12.45 -17.20 -10.62
N ARG A 121 13.16 -17.20 -9.49
CA ARG A 121 14.26 -18.15 -9.26
C ARG A 121 13.77 -19.60 -9.26
N LYS A 122 12.61 -19.86 -8.65
CA LYS A 122 11.98 -21.18 -8.67
C LYS A 122 11.65 -21.62 -10.10
N SER A 123 11.03 -20.76 -10.90
CA SER A 123 10.69 -21.05 -12.30
C SER A 123 11.94 -21.22 -13.18
N LEU A 124 12.98 -20.42 -12.96
CA LEU A 124 14.23 -20.48 -13.73
C LEU A 124 15.14 -21.66 -13.38
N GLY A 125 14.86 -22.39 -12.29
CA GLY A 125 15.59 -23.58 -11.84
C GLY A 125 16.91 -23.29 -11.11
N ASP A 126 17.12 -22.06 -10.63
CA ASP A 126 18.38 -21.63 -10.02
C ASP A 126 18.45 -22.01 -8.52
N ARG A 127 19.29 -22.99 -8.17
CA ARG A 127 19.54 -23.41 -6.77
C ARG A 127 20.82 -22.80 -6.19
N GLY A 128 21.53 -21.92 -6.92
CA GLY A 128 22.84 -21.43 -6.54
C GLY A 128 22.93 -19.91 -6.41
N GLY A 129 23.00 -19.40 -5.18
CA GLY A 129 23.55 -18.05 -4.92
C GLY A 129 22.62 -17.10 -4.18
N LEU A 130 22.61 -17.20 -2.86
CA LEU A 130 21.99 -16.27 -1.91
C LEU A 130 22.60 -14.85 -1.89
N GLN A 131 23.38 -14.43 -2.91
CA GLN A 131 24.31 -13.29 -2.77
C GLN A 131 24.21 -12.16 -3.79
N ARG A 132 23.11 -12.06 -4.53
CA ARG A 132 22.67 -10.79 -5.14
C ARG A 132 21.18 -10.64 -4.97
N LEU A 133 20.77 -10.22 -3.79
CA LEU A 133 19.45 -9.64 -3.58
C LEU A 133 19.64 -8.13 -3.77
N SER A 134 19.43 -7.66 -5.00
CA SER A 134 18.88 -6.30 -5.13
C SER A 134 17.40 -6.48 -4.83
N PHE A 135 17.06 -6.41 -3.53
CA PHE A 135 15.68 -6.35 -3.07
C PHE A 135 14.88 -5.41 -3.97
N SER A 136 13.64 -5.78 -4.32
CA SER A 136 12.79 -4.91 -5.14
C SER A 136 12.86 -3.49 -4.58
N LEU A 137 12.94 -2.48 -5.46
CA LEU A 137 13.00 -1.07 -5.05
C LEU A 137 11.90 -0.73 -4.03
N HIS A 138 10.77 -1.45 -4.06
CA HIS A 138 9.68 -1.37 -3.09
C HIS A 138 9.98 -1.94 -1.69
N GLU A 139 10.71 -3.05 -1.56
CA GLU A 139 11.10 -3.56 -0.22
C GLU A 139 12.14 -2.63 0.45
N GLN A 140 12.92 -1.89 -0.36
CA GLN A 140 13.81 -0.82 0.13
C GLN A 140 13.07 0.49 0.44
N ARG A 141 11.86 0.68 -0.07
CA ARG A 141 11.01 1.87 0.15
C ARG A 141 9.89 1.64 1.17
N ARG A 142 9.73 0.41 1.66
CA ARG A 142 8.70 0.09 2.64
C ARG A 142 9.11 0.56 4.02
N LEU A 143 8.20 1.23 4.68
CA LEU A 143 8.33 1.68 6.06
C LEU A 143 7.49 0.81 6.96
N THR A 144 8.02 0.58 8.15
CA THR A 144 7.27 0.08 9.28
C THR A 144 7.08 1.24 10.24
N LEU A 145 5.86 1.74 10.31
CA LEU A 145 5.44 2.80 11.23
C LEU A 145 4.70 2.17 12.41
N MET A 146 4.71 2.86 13.53
CA MET A 146 3.91 2.51 14.69
C MET A 146 2.85 3.58 14.87
N GLY A 147 1.60 3.17 14.75
CA GLY A 147 0.44 4.01 14.99
C GLY A 147 -0.10 3.82 16.40
N VAL A 148 -0.69 4.88 16.95
CA VAL A 148 -1.56 4.79 18.14
C VAL A 148 -2.82 5.59 17.86
N VAL A 149 -3.98 4.98 18.12
CA VAL A 149 -5.24 5.74 18.18
C VAL A 149 -5.29 6.47 19.52
N VAL A 150 -5.31 7.79 19.45
CA VAL A 150 -5.34 8.64 20.64
C VAL A 150 -6.57 8.27 21.47
N GLY A 151 -6.39 7.97 22.75
CA GLY A 151 -7.46 7.53 23.66
C GLY A 151 -7.72 6.02 23.71
N GLU A 152 -7.31 5.23 22.71
CA GLU A 152 -7.33 3.75 22.79
C GLU A 152 -6.05 3.23 23.47
N GLY A 153 -4.91 3.86 23.17
CA GLY A 153 -3.62 3.58 23.81
C GLY A 153 -2.91 2.30 23.35
N ASN A 154 -3.53 1.50 22.49
CA ASN A 154 -2.89 0.32 21.90
C ASN A 154 -2.10 0.71 20.64
N ALA A 155 -0.78 0.59 20.70
CA ALA A 155 0.07 0.76 19.54
C ALA A 155 -0.08 -0.41 18.57
N PHE A 156 -0.01 -0.13 17.27
CA PHE A 156 -0.10 -1.14 16.22
C PHE A 156 0.87 -0.83 15.08
N GLU A 157 1.36 -1.89 14.46
CA GLU A 157 2.27 -1.79 13.34
C GLU A 157 1.49 -1.44 12.06
N ILE A 158 2.00 -0.47 11.32
CA ILE A 158 1.51 -0.04 10.02
C ILE A 158 2.64 -0.25 9.04
N SER A 159 2.33 -0.85 7.89
CA SER A 159 3.31 -0.94 6.83
C SER A 159 2.82 -0.32 5.53
N ILE A 160 3.68 0.53 4.96
CA ILE A 160 3.34 1.43 3.87
C ILE A 160 4.60 1.80 3.07
N CYS A 161 4.48 2.07 1.78
CA CYS A 161 5.60 2.53 0.97
C CYS A 161 5.82 4.04 1.14
N ARG A 162 7.07 4.50 0.96
CA ARG A 162 7.45 5.93 1.08
C ARG A 162 6.75 6.82 0.06
N ASP A 163 6.46 6.29 -1.12
CA ASP A 163 5.77 6.94 -2.22
C ASP A 163 4.24 6.96 -2.05
N GLU A 164 3.70 6.29 -1.03
CA GLU A 164 2.27 6.36 -0.77
C GLU A 164 1.86 7.69 -0.17
N THR A 165 0.63 8.12 -0.46
CA THR A 165 0.08 9.35 0.14
C THR A 165 -0.40 9.11 1.57
N ILE A 166 -0.50 10.19 2.35
CA ILE A 166 -1.14 10.17 3.67
C ILE A 166 -2.61 9.72 3.58
N HIS A 167 -3.31 9.98 2.48
CA HIS A 167 -4.65 9.43 2.25
C HIS A 167 -4.64 7.90 2.27
N VAL A 168 -3.72 7.27 1.51
CA VAL A 168 -3.56 5.81 1.50
C VAL A 168 -3.17 5.28 2.89
N LEU A 169 -2.34 6.02 3.64
CA LEU A 169 -2.03 5.69 5.02
C LEU A 169 -3.29 5.61 5.91
N LYS A 170 -4.23 6.54 5.76
CA LYS A 170 -5.50 6.49 6.51
C LYS A 170 -6.33 5.26 6.14
N ASP A 171 -6.38 4.89 4.87
CA ASP A 171 -7.07 3.67 4.42
C ASP A 171 -6.45 2.42 5.04
N VAL A 172 -5.12 2.32 5.04
CA VAL A 172 -4.39 1.21 5.70
C VAL A 172 -4.73 1.13 7.18
N ILE A 173 -4.70 2.27 7.88
CA ILE A 173 -5.03 2.33 9.30
C ILE A 173 -6.47 1.84 9.54
N LYS A 174 -7.45 2.33 8.76
CA LYS A 174 -8.85 1.91 8.86
C LYS A 174 -9.01 0.40 8.71
N MET A 175 -8.30 -0.20 7.77
CA MET A 175 -8.30 -1.66 7.55
C MET A 175 -7.68 -2.45 8.72
N LEU A 176 -6.66 -1.91 9.39
CA LEU A 176 -5.99 -2.59 10.51
C LEU A 176 -6.81 -2.59 11.80
N LYS A 177 -7.69 -1.60 11.98
CA LYS A 177 -8.53 -1.46 13.18
C LYS A 177 -9.99 -1.14 12.81
N PRO A 178 -10.68 -2.04 12.07
CA PRO A 178 -12.02 -1.78 11.54
C PRO A 178 -13.07 -1.58 12.64
N ASN A 179 -12.89 -2.22 13.79
CA ASN A 179 -13.82 -2.12 14.93
C ASN A 179 -13.65 -0.83 15.74
N THR A 180 -12.48 -0.18 15.69
CA THR A 180 -12.22 1.09 16.39
C THR A 180 -12.63 2.29 15.51
N MET A 181 -12.61 2.14 14.19
CA MET A 181 -12.80 3.23 13.23
C MET A 181 -14.13 3.13 12.48
N GLN A 182 -15.21 3.55 13.14
CA GLN A 182 -16.51 3.76 12.50
C GLN A 182 -16.64 5.11 11.79
N CYS A 183 -15.60 5.96 11.81
CA CYS A 183 -15.65 7.26 11.13
C CYS A 183 -15.27 7.15 9.65
N ASP A 184 -15.70 8.17 8.89
CA ASP A 184 -15.16 8.41 7.56
C ASP A 184 -13.64 8.66 7.65
N VAL A 185 -12.91 8.16 6.67
CA VAL A 185 -11.46 8.36 6.51
C VAL A 185 -11.16 9.85 6.38
N ASP A 186 -12.06 10.61 5.77
CA ASP A 186 -11.94 12.06 5.60
C ASP A 186 -11.92 12.83 6.92
N HIS A 187 -12.58 12.28 7.95
CA HIS A 187 -12.61 12.88 9.28
C HIS A 187 -11.45 12.43 10.18
N MET A 188 -10.66 11.44 9.75
CA MET A 188 -9.46 11.00 10.46
C MET A 188 -8.34 12.01 10.27
N GLN A 189 -7.74 12.45 11.38
CA GLN A 189 -6.54 13.29 11.34
C GLN A 189 -5.33 12.47 11.77
N LEU A 190 -4.26 12.55 10.99
CA LEU A 190 -2.98 11.90 11.28
C LEU A 190 -1.95 12.95 11.65
N TYR A 191 -1.29 12.76 12.78
CA TYR A 191 -0.22 13.64 13.24
C TYR A 191 1.09 12.85 13.32
N LEU A 192 2.19 13.51 12.98
CA LEU A 192 3.52 12.95 13.12
C LEU A 192 3.87 12.87 14.62
N GLY A 193 4.21 11.68 15.11
CA GLY A 193 4.66 11.46 16.49
C GLY A 193 6.07 11.98 16.80
N PHE A 194 6.60 12.88 15.96
CA PHE A 194 7.88 13.53 16.13
C PHE A 194 7.66 14.93 16.70
N LYS A 195 8.18 15.18 17.89
CA LYS A 195 8.04 16.44 18.63
C LYS A 195 9.34 16.78 19.33
N ASP A 196 9.70 18.06 19.34
CA ASP A 196 10.91 18.57 20.03
C ASP A 196 12.20 17.81 19.66
N GLY A 197 12.31 17.41 18.39
CA GLY A 197 13.48 16.70 17.87
C GLY A 197 13.52 15.19 18.17
N ASN A 198 12.47 14.62 18.78
CA ASN A 198 12.42 13.21 19.15
C ASN A 198 11.12 12.53 18.75
N TRP A 199 11.20 11.22 18.51
CA TRP A 199 10.01 10.38 18.36
C TRP A 199 9.42 10.04 19.72
N LEU A 200 8.10 10.12 19.82
CA LEU A 200 7.36 9.78 21.02
C LEU A 200 7.59 8.34 21.49
N THR A 201 7.71 8.20 22.80
CA THR A 201 7.63 6.94 23.51
C THR A 201 6.21 6.66 23.99
N MET A 202 5.94 5.40 24.36
CA MET A 202 4.68 5.07 25.05
C MET A 202 4.52 5.77 26.41
N ALA A 203 5.62 6.15 27.06
CA ALA A 203 5.56 6.91 28.31
C ALA A 203 5.10 8.35 28.08
N GLU A 204 5.67 9.04 27.09
CA GLU A 204 5.29 10.42 26.71
C GLU A 204 3.88 10.49 26.10
N TYR A 205 3.44 9.41 25.44
CA TYR A 205 2.05 9.30 24.99
C TYR A 205 1.03 9.40 26.14
N GLY A 206 1.41 9.08 27.38
CA GLY A 206 0.56 9.27 28.55
C GLY A 206 0.07 10.72 28.71
N GLU A 207 0.90 11.71 28.37
CA GLU A 207 0.54 13.13 28.41
C GLU A 207 -0.51 13.49 27.34
N VAL A 208 -0.41 12.86 26.17
CA VAL A 208 -1.41 13.01 25.08
C VAL A 208 -2.78 12.50 25.53
N VAL A 209 -2.81 11.38 26.25
CA VAL A 209 -4.05 10.82 26.82
C VAL A 209 -4.61 11.74 27.91
N GLN A 210 -3.77 12.24 28.82
CA GLN A 210 -4.20 13.19 29.85
C GLN A 210 -4.77 14.48 29.27
N GLY A 211 -4.19 14.97 28.16
CA GLY A 211 -4.72 16.11 27.40
C GLY A 211 -6.13 15.87 26.88
N ARG A 212 -6.42 14.64 26.40
CA ARG A 212 -7.76 14.24 25.97
C ARG A 212 -8.77 14.24 27.12
N SER A 213 -8.41 13.69 28.27
CA SER A 213 -9.31 13.64 29.44
C SER A 213 -9.57 14.99 30.09
N SER A 214 -8.63 15.93 29.98
CA SER A 214 -8.73 17.28 30.57
C SER A 214 -9.38 18.33 29.65
N GLY A 215 -9.79 17.96 28.43
CA GLY A 215 -10.34 18.90 27.44
C GLY A 215 -9.29 19.79 26.78
N THR A 216 -7.99 19.50 26.98
CA THR A 216 -6.86 20.28 26.44
C THR A 216 -6.23 19.64 25.21
N LEU A 217 -6.84 18.60 24.63
CA LEU A 217 -6.30 17.84 23.49
C LEU A 217 -5.83 18.74 22.35
N ALA A 218 -6.59 19.78 22.00
CA ALA A 218 -6.20 20.72 20.96
C ALA A 218 -4.85 21.40 21.25
N SER A 219 -4.61 21.77 22.51
CA SER A 219 -3.34 22.36 22.97
C SER A 219 -2.19 21.35 22.87
N VAL A 220 -2.43 20.09 23.28
CA VAL A 220 -1.42 19.04 23.18
C VAL A 220 -1.09 18.72 21.72
N MET A 221 -2.11 18.64 20.86
CA MET A 221 -1.95 18.33 19.43
C MET A 221 -1.29 19.47 18.64
N ALA A 222 -1.37 20.73 19.12
CA ALA A 222 -0.67 21.85 18.49
C ALA A 222 0.86 21.70 18.47
N GLY A 223 1.42 20.87 19.37
CA GLY A 223 2.85 20.53 19.39
C GLY A 223 3.24 19.46 18.37
N PHE A 224 2.29 18.88 17.63
CA PHE A 224 2.54 17.84 16.64
C PHE A 224 2.20 18.33 15.24
N ARG A 225 2.95 17.87 14.25
CA ARG A 225 2.70 18.23 12.87
C ARG A 225 1.55 17.43 12.29
N LEU A 226 0.50 18.10 11.83
CA LEU A 226 -0.58 17.49 11.06
C LEU A 226 -0.08 17.06 9.67
N LEU A 227 -0.35 15.82 9.29
CA LEU A 227 0.02 15.26 7.99
C LEU A 227 -1.04 15.60 6.95
N GLN A 228 -0.62 16.18 5.81
CA GLN A 228 -1.57 16.57 4.76
C GLN A 228 -1.91 15.37 3.86
N PRO A 229 -3.18 15.17 3.46
CA PRO A 229 -3.60 13.98 2.72
C PRO A 229 -2.83 13.69 1.44
N PHE A 230 -2.38 14.73 0.73
CA PHE A 230 -1.68 14.63 -0.55
C PHE A 230 -0.16 14.45 -0.41
N ASP A 231 0.39 14.66 0.78
CA ASP A 231 1.82 14.45 1.02
C ASP A 231 2.14 12.97 0.84
N HIS A 232 3.30 12.67 0.27
CA HIS A 232 3.82 11.31 0.27
C HIS A 232 4.39 11.00 1.67
N VAL A 233 4.28 9.77 2.14
CA VAL A 233 4.74 9.34 3.47
C VAL A 233 6.23 9.62 3.65
N GLY A 234 7.03 9.38 2.60
CA GLY A 234 8.46 9.64 2.56
C GLY A 234 8.78 11.12 2.71
N ASP A 235 8.05 12.00 2.03
CA ASP A 235 8.23 13.46 2.11
C ASP A 235 7.78 14.01 3.45
N ALA A 236 6.67 13.48 3.98
CA ALA A 236 6.20 13.79 5.31
C ALA A 236 7.30 13.42 6.35
N LEU A 237 7.88 12.24 6.29
CA LEU A 237 8.95 11.84 7.21
C LEU A 237 10.26 12.58 6.92
N GLY A 238 10.48 13.00 5.68
CA GLY A 238 11.74 13.58 5.21
C GLY A 238 12.91 12.63 5.45
N ALA A 239 14.01 13.18 6.00
CA ALA A 239 15.21 12.43 6.34
C ALA A 239 15.13 11.72 7.71
N LEU A 240 13.99 11.76 8.40
CA LEU A 240 13.85 11.13 9.71
C LEU A 240 13.95 9.61 9.59
N GLN A 241 14.79 9.01 10.42
CA GLN A 241 14.79 7.56 10.62
C GLN A 241 13.57 7.18 11.45
N THR A 242 12.96 6.03 11.18
CA THR A 242 11.80 5.49 11.92
C THR A 242 12.27 4.38 12.87
N PRO A 243 12.73 4.71 14.09
CA PRO A 243 13.24 3.73 15.03
C PRO A 243 12.13 2.78 15.50
N LYS A 244 12.50 1.52 15.71
CA LYS A 244 11.61 0.54 16.36
C LYS A 244 11.24 1.02 17.78
N ASN A 245 10.06 0.64 18.26
CA ASN A 245 9.56 0.95 19.62
C ASN A 245 9.29 2.44 19.91
N ARG A 246 9.11 3.25 18.88
CA ARG A 246 8.64 4.64 18.99
C ARG A 246 7.32 4.80 18.26
N ILE A 247 6.50 5.75 18.69
CA ILE A 247 5.24 6.10 18.03
C ILE A 247 5.57 7.06 16.89
N HIS A 248 5.18 6.67 15.69
CA HIS A 248 5.43 7.43 14.47
C HIS A 248 4.20 8.24 14.04
N VAL A 249 3.01 7.69 14.26
CA VAL A 249 1.74 8.28 13.81
C VAL A 249 0.74 8.29 14.96
N LEU A 250 0.20 9.46 15.27
CA LEU A 250 -0.94 9.63 16.15
C LEU A 250 -2.21 9.72 15.31
N VAL A 251 -3.17 8.84 15.57
CA VAL A 251 -4.45 8.80 14.88
C VAL A 251 -5.51 9.46 15.76
N VAL A 252 -6.03 10.59 15.32
CA VAL A 252 -7.09 11.33 16.02
C VAL A 252 -8.40 11.13 15.26
N LEU A 253 -9.37 10.55 15.94
CA LEU A 253 -10.73 10.36 15.44
C LEU A 253 -11.61 11.53 15.89
N PRO A 254 -12.63 11.92 15.10
CA PRO A 254 -13.61 12.90 15.53
C PRO A 254 -14.36 12.39 16.78
N PRO A 255 -14.91 13.28 17.61
CA PRO A 255 -15.82 12.87 18.68
C PRO A 255 -16.96 12.06 18.08
N SER A 256 -17.22 10.87 18.61
CA SER A 256 -18.37 10.07 18.18
C SER A 256 -19.63 10.90 18.38
N THR A 257 -20.32 11.25 17.30
CA THR A 257 -21.67 11.84 17.36
C THR A 257 -22.63 10.75 17.79
N VAL A 258 -22.65 10.44 19.09
CA VAL A 258 -23.80 9.78 19.69
C VAL A 258 -24.91 10.83 19.65
N GLN A 259 -25.88 10.68 18.75
CA GLN A 259 -27.14 11.39 18.91
C GLN A 259 -27.70 11.00 20.28
N PRO A 260 -27.99 11.96 21.18
CA PRO A 260 -28.68 11.68 22.41
C PRO A 260 -30.16 11.44 22.05
N HIS A 261 -30.49 10.23 21.60
CA HIS A 261 -31.85 9.74 21.69
C HIS A 261 -31.88 8.69 22.80
N ASP A 262 -32.82 8.88 23.72
CA ASP A 262 -33.14 8.02 24.85
C ASP A 262 -32.28 8.23 26.11
N ARG A 263 -32.22 9.48 26.57
CA ARG A 263 -32.50 9.77 27.98
C ARG A 263 -33.74 10.64 28.07
N ALA A 264 -34.89 9.99 28.20
CA ALA A 264 -35.98 10.51 28.99
C ALA A 264 -36.06 9.62 30.24
N ASP A 265 -35.46 10.09 31.34
CA ASP A 265 -35.88 9.76 32.71
C ASP A 265 -37.12 10.62 33.04
N PRO A 266 -37.96 10.30 34.04
CA PRO A 266 -37.95 9.15 34.96
C PRO A 266 -39.20 8.24 34.87
#